data_AF-A0A0B8QA22-F1
#
_entry.id   AF-A0A0B8QA22-F1
#
_cell.length_a   1.000
_cell.length_b   1.000
_cell.length_c   1.000
_cell.angle_alpha   90.00
_cell.angle_beta   90.00
_cell.angle_gamma   90.00
#
_symmetry.space_group_name_H-M   'P 1'
#
loop_
_entity.id
_entity.type
_entity.pdbx_description
1 polymer ?
#
loop_
_entity_poly.entity_id
_entity_poly.type
_entity_poly.pdbx_seq_one_letter_code
_entity_poly.pdbx_strand_id
1 'polypeptide(L)'
;MFNFANFYQLIAQDTRLHPWLEILPKQLIEWQRAEHGDFDRWLRALNKIPALSPDNIELKYEVSVSNEHPLIEGEKKKLENLLRTFHPWRKGPYNLHDIHIDTEWRSDWKWDRLLPHISPLKNRSVLDVGCGNGYHMWRMLGEGARLCVGIDHRICSWCSLKPCAK
;
A
#
# COMPACT_ATOMS: atom_id res chain seq x y z
N MET A 1 -5.18 -16.68 -3.22
CA MET A 1 -6.24 -15.75 -3.65
C MET A 1 -6.36 -14.65 -2.62
N PHE A 2 -6.45 -13.38 -3.02
CA PHE A 2 -6.61 -12.28 -2.06
C PHE A 2 -8.01 -12.31 -1.45
N ASN A 3 -8.09 -12.05 -0.14
CA ASN A 3 -9.34 -11.91 0.57
C ASN A 3 -9.68 -10.42 0.70
N PHE A 4 -10.73 -9.98 0.01
CA PHE A 4 -11.25 -8.61 0.06
C PHE A 4 -12.39 -8.42 1.07
N ALA A 5 -12.71 -9.43 1.89
CA ALA A 5 -13.83 -9.38 2.83
C ALA A 5 -13.77 -8.17 3.77
N ASN A 6 -12.58 -7.84 4.29
CA ASN A 6 -12.41 -6.68 5.18
C ASN A 6 -12.75 -5.37 4.46
N PHE A 7 -12.39 -5.25 3.17
CA PHE A 7 -12.73 -4.07 2.38
C PHE A 7 -14.23 -4.01 2.08
N TYR A 8 -14.86 -5.14 1.77
CA TYR A 8 -16.32 -5.21 1.56
C TYR A 8 -17.09 -4.81 2.82
N GLN A 9 -16.67 -5.30 3.99
CA GLN A 9 -17.25 -4.90 5.27
C GLN A 9 -17.08 -3.40 5.53
N LEU A 10 -15.90 -2.85 5.23
CA LEU A 10 -15.61 -1.43 5.42
C LEU A 10 -16.50 -0.54 4.54
N ILE A 11 -16.63 -0.85 3.25
CA ILE A 11 -17.47 -0.05 2.35
C ILE A 11 -18.97 -0.27 2.60
N ALA A 12 -19.37 -1.43 3.12
CA ALA A 12 -20.74 -1.68 3.58
C ALA A 12 -21.16 -0.83 4.78
N GLN A 13 -20.22 -0.21 5.49
CA GLN A 13 -20.53 0.74 6.57
C GLN A 13 -20.74 2.18 6.05
N ASP A 14 -20.33 2.49 4.82
CA ASP A 14 -20.45 3.82 4.22
C ASP A 14 -21.53 3.84 3.14
N THR A 15 -22.66 4.47 3.43
CA THR A 15 -23.83 4.55 2.54
C THR A 15 -23.51 5.11 1.16
N ARG A 16 -22.47 5.94 1.03
CA ARG A 16 -22.04 6.50 -0.26
C ARG A 16 -21.30 5.48 -1.13
N LEU A 17 -20.70 4.45 -0.52
CA LEU A 17 -19.95 3.41 -1.21
C LEU A 17 -20.77 2.12 -1.42
N HIS A 18 -21.97 2.02 -0.81
CA HIS A 18 -22.86 0.86 -0.96
C HIS A 18 -23.10 0.42 -2.40
N PRO A 19 -23.40 1.32 -3.37
CA PRO A 19 -23.64 0.90 -4.75
C PRO A 19 -22.45 0.17 -5.38
N TRP A 20 -21.24 0.39 -4.87
CA TRP A 20 -20.05 -0.27 -5.38
C TRP A 20 -20.03 -1.78 -5.08
N LEU A 21 -20.72 -2.22 -4.02
CA LEU A 21 -20.85 -3.64 -3.68
C LEU A 21 -21.65 -4.44 -4.72
N GLU A 22 -22.45 -3.78 -5.56
CA GLU A 22 -23.19 -4.45 -6.63
C GLU A 22 -22.29 -4.91 -7.78
N ILE A 23 -21.15 -4.23 -7.98
CA ILE A 23 -20.25 -4.47 -9.14
C ILE A 23 -18.86 -4.95 -8.73
N LEU A 24 -18.29 -4.43 -7.64
CA LEU A 24 -16.89 -4.65 -7.27
C LEU A 24 -16.55 -6.12 -7.01
N PRO A 25 -17.36 -6.89 -6.25
CA PRO A 25 -17.03 -8.29 -5.99
C PRO A 25 -16.92 -9.12 -7.27
N LYS A 26 -17.82 -8.88 -8.24
CA LYS A 26 -17.80 -9.55 -9.54
C LYS A 26 -16.54 -9.19 -10.33
N GLN A 27 -16.22 -7.90 -10.40
CA GLN A 27 -15.00 -7.40 -11.09
C GLN A 27 -13.73 -7.99 -10.49
N LEU A 28 -13.63 -8.08 -9.16
CA LEU A 28 -12.46 -8.63 -8.49
C LEU A 28 -12.34 -10.16 -8.67
N ILE A 29 -13.44 -10.90 -8.70
CA ILE A 29 -13.43 -12.34 -8.99
C ILE A 29 -12.98 -12.59 -10.44
N GLU A 30 -13.51 -11.84 -11.39
CA GLU A 30 -13.12 -11.92 -12.81
C GLU A 30 -11.63 -11.58 -12.97
N TRP A 31 -11.17 -10.51 -12.32
CA TRP A 31 -9.76 -10.14 -12.32
C TRP A 31 -8.88 -11.23 -11.69
N GLN A 32 -9.25 -11.81 -10.54
CA GLN A 32 -8.45 -12.86 -9.90
C GLN A 32 -8.34 -14.15 -10.72
N ARG A 33 -9.31 -14.42 -11.59
CA ARG A 33 -9.31 -15.59 -12.50
C ARG A 33 -8.50 -15.36 -13.77
N ALA A 34 -8.24 -14.10 -14.14
CA ALA A 34 -7.43 -13.79 -15.31
C ALA A 34 -5.97 -14.21 -15.07
N GLU A 35 -5.28 -14.59 -16.16
CA GLU A 35 -3.86 -14.89 -16.09
C GLU A 35 -3.04 -13.61 -15.96
N HIS A 36 -2.19 -13.58 -14.96
CA HIS A 36 -1.31 -12.46 -14.66
C HIS A 36 0.11 -12.98 -14.55
N GLY A 37 0.92 -12.85 -15.60
CA GLY A 37 2.20 -13.55 -15.78
C GLY A 37 3.05 -13.73 -14.51
N ASP A 38 3.52 -12.64 -13.89
CA ASP A 38 4.39 -12.69 -12.70
C ASP A 38 3.64 -12.71 -11.35
N PHE A 39 2.31 -12.71 -11.36
CA PHE A 39 1.51 -12.51 -10.16
C PHE A 39 1.75 -13.58 -9.08
N ASP A 40 1.80 -14.85 -9.49
CA ASP A 40 2.04 -15.95 -8.55
C ASP A 40 3.43 -15.86 -7.91
N ARG A 41 4.43 -15.37 -8.66
CA ARG A 41 5.77 -15.14 -8.14
C ARG A 41 5.76 -14.07 -7.05
N TRP A 42 5.10 -12.95 -7.30
CA TRP A 42 4.98 -11.87 -6.32
C TRP A 42 4.13 -12.27 -5.12
N LEU A 43 3.03 -13.00 -5.32
CA LEU A 43 2.20 -13.49 -4.23
C LEU A 43 2.97 -14.44 -3.30
N ARG A 44 3.80 -15.34 -3.87
CA ARG A 44 4.70 -16.20 -3.08
C ARG A 44 5.71 -15.40 -2.28
N ALA A 45 6.27 -14.33 -2.85
CA ALA A 45 7.19 -13.45 -2.13
C ALA A 45 6.48 -12.70 -0.99
N LEU A 46 5.28 -12.18 -1.26
CA LEU A 46 4.46 -11.46 -0.28
C LEU A 46 4.08 -12.35 0.91
N ASN A 47 3.76 -13.62 0.65
CA ASN A 47 3.42 -14.59 1.71
C ASN A 47 4.63 -15.00 2.55
N LYS A 48 5.87 -14.75 2.08
CA LYS A 48 7.10 -15.00 2.85
C LYS A 48 7.50 -13.83 3.74
N ILE A 49 6.92 -12.64 3.52
CA ILE A 49 7.15 -11.50 4.39
C ILE A 49 6.45 -11.80 5.72
N PRO A 50 7.19 -11.81 6.85
CA PRO A 50 6.60 -12.07 8.15
C PRO A 50 5.53 -11.02 8.46
N ALA A 51 4.43 -11.45 9.10
CA ALA A 51 3.42 -10.55 9.61
C ALA A 51 3.96 -9.86 10.87
N LEU A 52 4.83 -8.87 10.67
CA LEU A 52 5.36 -8.03 11.73
C LEU A 52 4.36 -6.90 12.01
N SER A 53 4.05 -6.68 13.29
CA SER A 53 3.35 -5.47 13.71
C SER A 53 4.42 -4.44 14.05
N PRO A 54 4.56 -3.34 13.27
CA PRO A 54 5.54 -2.32 13.60
C PRO A 54 5.12 -1.56 14.85
N ASP A 55 6.08 -1.26 15.72
CA ASP A 55 5.83 -0.45 16.93
C ASP A 55 5.61 1.02 16.56
N ASN A 56 6.38 1.51 15.59
CA ASN A 56 6.38 2.90 15.16
C ASN A 56 5.99 2.98 13.68
N ILE A 57 5.02 3.85 13.38
CA ILE A 57 4.53 4.12 12.02
C ILE A 57 4.52 5.64 11.82
N GLU A 58 5.29 6.14 10.86
CA GLU A 58 5.34 7.54 10.43
C GLU A 58 4.84 7.62 8.99
N LEU A 59 3.79 8.40 8.76
CA LEU A 59 3.14 8.53 7.44
C LEU A 59 2.98 9.99 7.00
N LYS A 60 3.18 10.94 7.91
CA LYS A 60 2.95 12.36 7.68
C LYS A 60 4.09 12.97 6.88
N TYR A 61 5.32 12.81 7.34
CA TYR A 61 6.50 13.41 6.70
C TYR A 61 7.19 12.46 5.73
N GLU A 62 7.21 11.17 6.05
CA GLU A 62 7.73 10.11 5.20
C GLU A 62 6.83 8.87 5.30
N VAL A 63 7.13 7.80 4.56
CA VAL A 63 6.48 6.49 4.77
C VAL A 63 7.51 5.56 5.39
N SER A 64 7.47 5.50 6.73
CA SER A 64 8.44 4.77 7.54
C SER A 64 7.75 3.87 8.56
N VAL A 65 8.27 2.65 8.70
CA VAL A 65 7.87 1.73 9.78
C VAL A 65 9.12 1.18 10.47
N SER A 66 9.08 1.11 11.79
CA SER A 66 10.20 0.60 12.59
C SER A 66 9.69 -0.07 13.87
N ASN A 67 10.59 -0.79 14.54
CA ASN A 67 10.34 -1.43 15.83
C ASN A 67 11.22 -0.77 16.89
N GLU A 68 10.80 -0.80 18.15
CA GLU A 68 11.63 -0.36 19.28
C GLU A 68 12.92 -1.19 19.35
N HIS A 69 12.78 -2.49 19.11
CA HIS A 69 13.90 -3.42 18.99
C HIS A 69 14.17 -3.69 17.51
N PRO A 70 15.35 -3.30 16.99
CA PRO A 70 15.70 -3.55 15.60
C PRO A 70 15.62 -5.03 15.24
N LEU A 71 15.26 -5.32 14.00
CA LEU A 71 15.34 -6.68 13.47
C LEU A 71 16.79 -7.15 13.53
N ILE A 72 16.98 -8.42 13.90
CA ILE A 72 18.31 -9.02 13.82
C ILE A 72 18.80 -9.02 12.37
N GLU A 73 20.11 -8.89 12.16
CA GLU A 73 20.71 -8.76 10.83
C GLU A 73 20.27 -9.84 9.82
N GLY A 74 20.07 -11.08 10.28
CA GLY A 74 19.58 -12.17 9.45
C GLY A 74 18.15 -11.95 8.93
N GLU A 75 17.26 -11.45 9.80
CA GLU A 75 15.86 -11.14 9.44
C GLU A 75 15.79 -9.91 8.55
N LYS A 76 16.59 -8.88 8.85
CA LYS A 76 16.69 -7.67 8.03
C LYS A 76 17.13 -8.01 6.60
N LYS A 77 18.20 -8.79 6.43
CA LYS A 77 18.67 -9.25 5.10
C LYS A 77 17.64 -10.11 4.38
N LYS A 78 16.93 -10.97 5.10
CA LYS A 78 15.84 -11.79 4.53
C LYS A 78 14.70 -10.90 4.02
N LEU A 79 14.29 -9.91 4.82
CA LEU A 79 13.27 -8.94 4.44
C LEU A 79 13.70 -8.12 3.22
N GLU A 80 14.93 -7.59 3.22
CA GLU A 80 15.48 -6.83 2.10
C GLU A 80 15.48 -7.66 0.80
N ASN A 81 15.94 -8.91 0.86
CA ASN A 81 15.94 -9.82 -0.29
C ASN A 81 14.53 -10.10 -0.81
N LEU A 82 13.53 -10.25 0.07
CA LEU A 82 12.14 -10.41 -0.32
C LEU A 82 11.59 -9.15 -0.97
N LEU A 83 11.86 -7.98 -0.40
CA LEU A 83 11.44 -6.69 -0.93
C LEU A 83 12.00 -6.48 -2.36
N ARG A 84 13.28 -6.80 -2.59
CA ARG A 84 13.92 -6.67 -3.92
C ARG A 84 13.23 -7.49 -5.02
N THR A 85 12.45 -8.51 -4.69
CA THR A 85 11.66 -9.27 -5.69
C THR A 85 10.53 -8.47 -6.33
N PHE A 86 10.13 -7.35 -5.73
CA PHE A 86 9.10 -6.45 -6.24
C PHE A 86 9.67 -5.30 -7.09
N HIS A 87 10.98 -5.34 -7.41
CA HIS A 87 11.58 -4.42 -8.37
C HIS A 87 10.90 -4.58 -9.76
N PRO A 88 10.68 -3.50 -10.53
CA PRO A 88 11.10 -2.11 -10.30
C PRO A 88 10.18 -1.31 -9.38
N TRP A 89 10.77 -0.59 -8.42
CA TRP A 89 10.06 0.34 -7.56
C TRP A 89 10.06 1.73 -8.15
N ARG A 90 8.88 2.20 -8.56
CA ARG A 90 8.77 3.49 -9.24
C ARG A 90 8.45 4.66 -8.32
N LYS A 91 7.52 4.53 -7.38
CA LYS A 91 7.07 5.64 -6.50
C LYS A 91 7.53 5.41 -5.06
N GLY A 92 8.07 6.43 -4.40
CA GLY A 92 8.62 6.34 -3.05
C GLY A 92 9.30 7.65 -2.63
N PRO A 93 10.26 7.61 -1.70
CA PRO A 93 10.92 6.44 -1.10
C PRO A 93 10.10 5.80 0.04
N TYR A 94 10.51 4.61 0.49
CA TYR A 94 10.02 3.98 1.72
C TYR A 94 11.17 3.65 2.67
N ASN A 95 10.90 3.64 3.97
CA ASN A 95 11.84 3.16 4.98
C ASN A 95 11.19 2.06 5.82
N LEU A 96 11.59 0.80 5.65
CA LEU A 96 10.96 -0.34 6.33
C LEU A 96 12.00 -1.06 7.20
N HIS A 97 11.91 -0.91 8.53
CA HIS A 97 12.85 -1.50 9.49
C HIS A 97 14.32 -1.22 9.13
N ASP A 98 14.63 0.06 8.93
CA ASP A 98 15.95 0.56 8.51
C ASP A 98 16.44 0.05 7.14
N ILE A 99 15.50 -0.41 6.30
CA ILE A 99 15.74 -0.73 4.88
C ILE A 99 15.21 0.43 4.04
N HIS A 100 16.13 1.19 3.45
CA HIS A 100 15.78 2.28 2.56
C HIS A 100 15.47 1.75 1.16
N ILE A 101 14.21 1.87 0.76
CA ILE A 101 13.71 1.56 -0.57
C ILE A 101 13.80 2.85 -1.38
N ASP A 102 14.93 3.04 -2.04
CA ASP A 102 15.09 4.11 -3.02
C ASP A 102 14.36 3.74 -4.31
N THR A 103 13.59 4.68 -4.83
CA THR A 103 12.67 4.45 -5.95
C THR A 103 12.94 5.43 -7.09
N GLU A 104 12.55 5.06 -8.31
CA GLU A 104 12.75 5.88 -9.51
C GLU A 104 12.30 7.34 -9.32
N TRP A 105 11.16 7.55 -8.64
CA TRP A 105 10.56 8.86 -8.43
C TRP A 105 10.58 9.28 -6.97
N ARG A 106 11.12 10.49 -6.73
CA ARG A 106 10.92 11.30 -5.51
C ARG A 106 9.48 11.78 -5.41
N SER A 107 8.60 10.85 -5.04
CA SER A 107 7.16 11.07 -4.94
C SER A 107 6.83 11.93 -3.72
N ASP A 108 7.67 11.90 -2.69
CA ASP A 108 7.72 12.84 -1.57
C ASP A 108 7.78 14.30 -2.05
N TRP A 109 8.69 14.64 -2.97
CA TRP A 109 8.81 16.02 -3.47
C TRP A 109 7.58 16.49 -4.24
N LYS A 110 6.89 15.57 -4.92
CA LYS A 110 5.62 15.90 -5.57
C LYS A 110 4.53 16.12 -4.52
N TRP A 111 4.49 15.28 -3.50
CA TRP A 111 3.53 15.40 -2.40
C TRP A 111 3.69 16.72 -1.64
N ASP A 112 4.91 17.08 -1.25
CA ASP A 112 5.18 18.29 -0.47
C ASP A 112 4.84 19.57 -1.25
N ARG A 113 4.99 19.54 -2.58
CA ARG A 113 4.51 20.62 -3.46
C ARG A 113 2.99 20.67 -3.59
N LEU A 114 2.31 19.53 -3.56
CA LEU A 114 0.86 19.43 -3.73
C LEU A 114 0.10 19.78 -2.45
N LEU A 115 0.61 19.34 -1.30
CA LEU A 115 -0.07 19.38 0.00
C LEU A 115 -0.59 20.79 0.39
N PRO A 116 0.16 21.89 0.20
CA PRO A 116 -0.31 23.23 0.56
C PRO A 116 -1.50 23.73 -0.29
N HIS A 117 -1.77 23.09 -1.43
CA HIS A 117 -2.75 23.54 -2.41
C HIS A 117 -4.04 22.72 -2.42
N ILE A 118 -4.09 21.62 -1.65
CA ILE A 118 -5.29 20.78 -1.54
C ILE A 118 -6.08 21.12 -0.28
N SER A 119 -7.39 20.85 -0.31
CA SER A 119 -8.21 20.94 0.89
C SER A 119 -7.70 19.97 1.96
N PRO A 120 -7.79 20.33 3.27
CA PRO A 120 -7.38 19.45 4.35
C PRO A 120 -8.01 18.05 4.21
N LEU A 121 -7.17 17.02 4.35
CA LEU A 121 -7.56 15.63 4.11
C LEU A 121 -8.22 14.96 5.33
N LYS A 122 -8.16 15.61 6.50
CA LYS A 122 -8.74 15.12 7.75
C LYS A 122 -10.18 14.63 7.55
N ASN A 123 -10.43 13.37 7.93
CA ASN A 123 -11.71 12.67 7.85
C ASN A 123 -12.29 12.45 6.44
N ARG A 124 -11.53 12.75 5.37
CA ARG A 124 -12.00 12.55 3.99
C ARG A 124 -11.84 11.11 3.53
N SER A 125 -12.71 10.71 2.61
CA SER A 125 -12.49 9.54 1.75
C SER A 125 -11.87 9.99 0.45
N VAL A 126 -10.77 9.36 0.06
CA VAL A 126 -9.99 9.74 -1.12
C VAL A 126 -9.86 8.55 -2.06
N LEU A 127 -10.08 8.81 -3.35
CA LEU A 127 -9.80 7.87 -4.44
C LEU A 127 -8.53 8.32 -5.17
N ASP A 128 -7.52 7.46 -5.22
CA ASP A 128 -6.29 7.67 -5.99
C ASP A 128 -6.31 6.81 -7.27
N VAL A 129 -6.54 7.46 -8.41
CA VAL A 129 -6.64 6.82 -9.72
C VAL A 129 -5.24 6.71 -10.34
N GLY A 130 -4.80 5.49 -10.67
CA GLY A 130 -3.43 5.24 -11.10
C GLY A 130 -2.45 5.31 -9.93
N CYS A 131 -2.85 4.77 -8.78
CA CYS A 131 -2.12 4.89 -7.52
C CYS A 131 -0.71 4.30 -7.58
N GLY A 132 -0.39 3.45 -8.57
CA GLY A 132 0.86 2.70 -8.60
C GLY A 132 0.98 1.88 -7.32
N ASN A 133 2.14 1.92 -6.67
CA ASN A 133 2.37 1.19 -5.43
C ASN A 133 1.76 1.80 -4.16
N GLY A 134 0.92 2.83 -4.32
CA GLY A 134 0.15 3.39 -3.21
C GLY A 134 0.88 4.38 -2.32
N TYR A 135 2.09 4.83 -2.68
CA TYR A 135 2.87 5.79 -1.88
C TYR A 135 2.04 6.99 -1.37
N HIS A 136 1.29 7.64 -2.27
CA HIS A 136 0.51 8.82 -1.89
C HIS A 136 -0.69 8.48 -1.01
N MET A 137 -1.26 7.28 -1.10
CA MET A 137 -2.33 6.86 -0.19
C MET A 137 -1.84 6.80 1.25
N TRP A 138 -0.61 6.31 1.47
CA TRP A 138 0.01 6.32 2.79
C TRP A 138 0.20 7.75 3.31
N ARG A 139 0.69 8.67 2.46
CA ARG A 139 0.83 10.08 2.83
C ARG A 139 -0.52 10.77 3.11
N MET A 140 -1.57 10.44 2.36
CA MET A 140 -2.93 10.92 2.61
C MET A 140 -3.44 10.46 3.99
N LEU A 141 -3.17 9.20 4.36
CA LEU A 141 -3.49 8.69 5.71
C LEU A 141 -2.70 9.44 6.80
N GLY A 142 -1.43 9.79 6.55
CA GLY A 142 -0.62 10.63 7.44
C GLY A 142 -1.19 12.04 7.67
N GLU A 143 -1.91 12.58 6.69
CA GLU A 143 -2.66 13.83 6.79
C GLU A 143 -4.08 13.67 7.39
N GLY A 144 -4.38 12.48 7.91
CA GLY A 144 -5.64 12.19 8.62
C GLY A 144 -6.81 11.83 7.71
N ALA A 145 -6.57 11.43 6.46
CA ALA A 145 -7.63 10.85 5.64
C ALA A 145 -8.27 9.65 6.37
N ARG A 146 -9.59 9.56 6.31
CA ARG A 146 -10.35 8.46 6.95
C ARG A 146 -10.20 7.16 6.17
N LEU A 147 -10.18 7.27 4.84
CA LEU A 147 -10.11 6.14 3.93
C LEU A 147 -9.43 6.58 2.64
N CYS A 148 -8.41 5.83 2.21
CA CYS A 148 -7.80 5.97 0.90
C CYS A 148 -8.02 4.69 0.11
N VAL A 149 -8.57 4.82 -1.10
CA VAL A 149 -8.78 3.70 -2.02
C VAL A 149 -8.00 3.98 -3.28
N GLY A 150 -7.17 3.03 -3.70
CA GLY A 150 -6.35 3.13 -4.90
C GLY A 150 -6.85 2.17 -5.96
N ILE A 151 -6.91 2.64 -7.20
CA ILE A 151 -7.17 1.78 -8.36
C ILE A 151 -6.01 1.91 -9.35
N ASP A 152 -5.43 0.78 -9.75
CA ASP A 152 -4.40 0.73 -10.80
C ASP A 152 -4.59 -0.57 -11.58
N HIS A 153 -4.45 -0.50 -12.90
CA HIS A 153 -4.58 -1.65 -13.79
C HIS A 153 -3.29 -2.49 -13.83
N ARG A 154 -2.16 -1.98 -13.31
CA ARG A 154 -0.86 -2.66 -13.32
C ARG A 154 -0.67 -3.50 -12.08
N ILE A 155 -0.54 -4.79 -12.31
CA ILE A 155 -0.44 -5.78 -11.23
C ILE A 155 0.85 -5.71 -10.42
N CYS A 156 1.98 -5.33 -11.03
CA CYS A 156 3.27 -5.17 -10.35
C CYS A 156 3.24 -4.05 -9.31
N SER A 157 2.43 -3.02 -9.54
CA SER A 157 2.23 -1.92 -8.60
C SER A 157 1.47 -2.35 -7.34
N TRP A 158 0.63 -3.38 -7.44
CA TRP A 158 -0.26 -3.79 -6.36
C TRP A 158 0.43 -4.58 -5.24
N CYS A 159 1.50 -5.32 -5.56
CA CYS A 159 2.17 -6.20 -4.61
C CYS A 159 3.19 -5.51 -3.68
N SER A 160 3.42 -4.20 -3.83
CA SER A 160 4.53 -3.54 -3.14
C SER A 160 4.32 -3.35 -1.63
N LEU A 161 3.09 -3.29 -1.11
CA LEU A 161 2.87 -3.08 0.34
C LEU A 161 1.58 -3.75 0.82
N LYS A 162 1.72 -4.71 1.75
CA LYS A 162 0.62 -5.29 2.51
C LYS A 162 0.21 -4.29 3.60
N PRO A 163 -1.07 -3.89 3.74
CA PRO A 163 -1.52 -3.20 4.94
C PRO A 163 -1.42 -4.16 6.13
N CYS A 164 -0.67 -3.79 7.18
CA CYS A 164 -0.87 -4.40 8.49
C CYS A 164 -2.21 -3.92 9.03
N ALA A 165 -3.23 -4.76 8.89
CA ALA A 165 -4.46 -4.62 9.65
C ALA A 165 -4.12 -4.92 11.12
N LYS A 166 -4.39 -3.94 12.00
CA LYS A 166 -4.57 -4.21 13.43
C LYS A 166 -5.80 -5.08 13.64
#